data_AF-A0A6L8E373-F1
#
_entry.id   AF-A0A6L8E373-F1
#
_cell.length_a   1.000
_cell.length_b   1.000
_cell.length_c   1.000
_cell.angle_alpha   90.00
_cell.angle_beta   90.00
_cell.angle_gamma   90.00
#
_symmetry.space_group_name_H-M   'P 1'
#
loop_
_entity.id
_entity.type
_entity.pdbx_description
1 polymer ?
#
loop_
_entity_poly.entity_id
_entity_poly.type
_entity_poly.pdbx_seq_one_letter_code
_entity_poly.pdbx_strand_id
1 'polypeptide(L)'
;MAPRRTDRTGGRRGRGGSRRVSTLAVVLRTQSDVEANIARALLETHGIRVLISSDVPHAVFPLAIDGLGEVRLSVRADEAEHATRLLGDYRAAAAEGAPRNGVPVLEARLGHPFTDRDLLVRALTHRSRAHEDDSGGVDDNESLEFLGDAVLGLVIADRLFREFPHYDEGRKSKARAQLVSAATLAGLGDDLRLGDHLLLGRGEEKTGGRRKRSLIADAFEAVVGAIYLDGGHEAAAAFIERTFRPLLERIRKDGVSPAGTRDHKSALQEWLQARSLPLPVYRLAGATGPDHRKEFVADVLVGDRPVASGSGPTKKEAEREAARQALAVLVADAQGTPSVDLDEVPGRAPQ
;
A
#
# COMPACT_ATOMS: atom_id res chain seq x y z
N MET A 1 15.92 94.44 -34.25
CA MET A 1 17.22 93.77 -34.41
C MET A 1 17.00 92.48 -35.19
N ALA A 2 17.39 92.46 -36.47
CA ALA A 2 17.52 91.23 -37.27
C ALA A 2 18.91 90.61 -37.01
N PRO A 3 19.31 89.49 -37.65
CA PRO A 3 18.70 88.15 -37.71
C PRO A 3 19.78 87.06 -37.47
N ARG A 4 19.43 85.77 -37.55
CA ARG A 4 20.24 84.76 -38.27
C ARG A 4 19.44 83.51 -38.61
N ARG A 5 19.23 83.33 -39.92
CA ARG A 5 18.86 82.06 -40.56
C ARG A 5 20.07 81.12 -40.54
N THR A 6 19.82 79.83 -40.47
CA THR A 6 20.29 78.88 -41.50
C THR A 6 19.43 77.62 -41.46
N ASP A 7 18.90 77.29 -42.63
CA ASP A 7 18.23 76.06 -43.00
C ASP A 7 19.28 75.03 -43.46
N ARG A 8 19.09 73.73 -43.18
CA ARG A 8 19.65 72.59 -43.94
C ARG A 8 19.12 71.25 -43.44
N THR A 9 18.12 70.76 -44.16
CA THR A 9 17.93 69.38 -44.65
C THR A 9 18.91 68.28 -44.18
N GLY A 10 18.37 67.18 -43.67
CA GLY A 10 19.08 65.90 -43.51
C GLY A 10 18.17 64.80 -42.97
N GLY A 11 17.53 64.05 -43.85
CA GLY A 11 16.67 62.92 -43.50
C GLY A 11 17.44 61.66 -43.05
N ARG A 12 16.63 60.63 -42.76
CA ARG A 12 16.96 59.19 -42.68
C ARG A 12 17.62 58.66 -41.39
N ARG A 13 16.78 58.13 -40.48
CA ARG A 13 16.48 56.68 -40.33
C ARG A 13 15.97 56.44 -38.90
N GLY A 14 14.65 56.34 -38.76
CA GLY A 14 14.06 55.71 -37.57
C GLY A 14 14.43 54.23 -37.58
N ARG A 15 15.26 53.80 -36.61
CA ARG A 15 15.38 52.38 -36.25
C ARG A 15 14.08 51.98 -35.55
N GLY A 16 13.11 51.53 -36.31
CA GLY A 16 11.96 50.79 -35.79
C GLY A 16 12.43 49.43 -35.30
N GLY A 17 12.75 49.33 -34.01
CA GLY A 17 12.87 48.04 -33.33
C GLY A 17 11.49 47.41 -33.22
N SER A 18 11.14 46.58 -34.19
CA SER A 18 9.95 45.73 -34.14
C SER A 18 10.06 44.80 -32.93
N ARG A 19 9.43 45.17 -31.81
CA ARG A 19 9.16 44.27 -30.69
C ARG A 19 8.25 43.17 -31.25
N ARG A 20 8.83 42.01 -31.59
CA ARG A 20 8.04 40.82 -31.94
C ARG A 20 7.13 40.54 -30.76
N VAL A 21 5.81 40.62 -30.97
CA VAL A 21 4.82 40.06 -30.04
C VAL A 21 5.11 38.57 -30.01
N SER A 22 5.69 38.08 -28.92
CA SER A 22 5.96 36.65 -28.74
C SER A 22 4.60 35.97 -28.55
N THR A 23 4.09 35.37 -29.62
CA THR A 23 2.91 34.51 -29.57
C THR A 23 3.20 33.34 -28.64
N LEU A 24 2.26 33.05 -27.74
CA LEU A 24 2.33 31.89 -26.86
C LEU A 24 1.51 30.75 -27.47
N ALA A 25 1.99 29.52 -27.31
CA ALA A 25 1.32 28.30 -27.72
C ALA A 25 1.14 27.39 -26.51
N VAL A 26 -0.07 26.83 -26.35
CA VAL A 26 -0.37 25.85 -25.28
C VAL A 26 0.23 24.51 -25.69
N VAL A 27 1.08 23.93 -24.85
CA VAL A 27 1.77 22.65 -25.09
C VAL A 27 1.29 21.52 -24.19
N LEU A 28 0.63 21.85 -23.07
CA LEU A 28 0.00 20.88 -22.18
C LEU A 28 -1.32 21.44 -21.65
N ARG A 29 -2.33 20.57 -21.58
CA ARG A 29 -3.57 20.77 -20.81
C ARG A 29 -3.72 19.58 -19.89
N THR A 30 -3.92 19.83 -18.60
CA THR A 30 -4.11 18.79 -17.60
C THR A 30 -5.00 19.31 -16.48
N GLN A 31 -5.68 18.39 -15.80
CA GLN A 31 -6.39 18.69 -14.56
C GLN A 31 -5.56 18.28 -13.33
N SER A 32 -4.36 17.72 -13.55
CA SER A 32 -3.43 17.32 -12.50
C SER A 32 -2.39 18.41 -12.27
N ASP A 33 -2.37 18.94 -11.04
CA ASP A 33 -1.33 19.87 -10.61
C ASP A 33 0.06 19.21 -10.57
N VAL A 34 0.12 17.90 -10.36
CA VAL A 34 1.36 17.13 -10.36
C VAL A 34 1.91 17.02 -11.78
N GLU A 35 1.09 16.59 -12.74
CA GLU A 35 1.49 16.52 -14.16
C GLU A 35 1.92 17.91 -14.67
N ALA A 36 1.20 18.96 -14.29
CA ALA A 36 1.56 20.34 -14.63
C ALA A 36 2.91 20.76 -14.05
N ASN A 37 3.19 20.41 -12.79
CA ASN A 37 4.45 20.76 -12.12
C ASN A 37 5.65 19.99 -12.72
N ILE A 38 5.50 18.70 -13.01
CA ILE A 38 6.54 17.88 -13.64
C ILE A 38 6.83 18.38 -15.05
N ALA A 39 5.78 18.60 -15.85
CA ALA A 39 5.91 19.13 -17.20
C ALA A 39 6.58 20.50 -17.22
N ARG A 40 6.26 21.37 -16.26
CA ARG A 40 6.96 22.65 -16.09
C ARG A 40 8.44 22.41 -15.79
N ALA A 41 8.75 21.62 -14.76
CA ALA A 41 10.13 21.38 -14.34
C ALA A 41 10.97 20.83 -15.50
N LEU A 42 10.45 19.83 -16.23
CA LEU A 42 11.11 19.27 -17.40
C LEU A 42 11.44 20.31 -18.45
N LEU A 43 10.47 21.15 -18.82
CA LEU A 43 10.66 22.19 -19.84
C LEU A 43 11.66 23.26 -19.36
N GLU A 44 11.58 23.67 -18.10
CA GLU A 44 12.51 24.64 -17.52
C GLU A 44 13.94 24.11 -17.44
N THR A 45 14.14 22.83 -17.12
CA THR A 45 15.46 22.17 -17.18
C THR A 45 16.07 22.22 -18.58
N HIS A 46 15.24 22.20 -19.63
CA HIS A 46 15.66 22.34 -21.03
C HIS A 46 15.72 23.79 -21.50
N GLY A 47 15.64 24.76 -20.57
CA GLY A 47 15.73 26.19 -20.86
C GLY A 47 14.47 26.81 -21.48
N ILE A 48 13.36 26.07 -21.52
CA ILE A 48 12.09 26.53 -22.10
C ILE A 48 11.28 27.18 -21.00
N ARG A 49 10.98 28.48 -21.15
CA ARG A 49 10.20 29.22 -20.16
C ARG A 49 8.72 28.91 -20.29
N VAL A 50 8.10 28.46 -19.19
CA VAL A 50 6.70 28.08 -19.15
C VAL A 50 5.85 29.15 -18.47
N LEU A 51 4.69 29.43 -19.04
CA LEU A 51 3.62 30.22 -18.42
C LEU A 51 2.49 29.28 -18.03
N ILE A 52 2.11 29.27 -16.75
CA ILE A 52 0.97 28.51 -16.24
C ILE A 52 -0.25 29.43 -16.18
N SER A 53 -1.37 28.95 -16.69
CA SER A 53 -2.69 29.55 -16.48
C SER A 53 -3.68 28.48 -16.04
N SER A 54 -4.53 28.79 -15.08
CA SER A 54 -5.66 27.95 -14.67
C SER A 54 -6.98 28.69 -14.90
N ASP A 55 -8.06 27.94 -15.05
CA ASP A 55 -9.41 28.49 -15.25
C ASP A 55 -10.07 28.97 -13.95
N VAL A 56 -9.40 28.85 -12.81
CA VAL A 56 -9.94 29.24 -11.50
C VAL A 56 -9.27 30.53 -11.01
N PRO A 57 -10.05 31.60 -10.70
CA PRO A 57 -9.52 32.79 -10.07
C PRO A 57 -8.97 32.43 -8.68
N HIS A 58 -7.68 32.70 -8.42
CA HIS A 58 -7.08 32.51 -7.11
C HIS A 58 -7.85 33.28 -6.02
N ALA A 59 -8.62 32.56 -5.20
CA ALA A 59 -9.16 33.11 -3.97
C ALA A 59 -8.03 33.22 -2.93
N VAL A 60 -7.90 34.40 -2.34
CA VAL A 60 -6.88 34.77 -1.35
C VAL A 60 -7.19 34.10 0.00
N PHE A 61 -6.99 32.80 0.19
CA PHE A 61 -7.01 32.12 1.50
C PHE A 61 -6.22 30.78 1.48
N PRO A 62 -5.53 30.37 2.56
CA PRO A 62 -4.56 29.27 2.56
C PRO A 62 -5.21 27.91 2.91
N LEU A 63 -6.37 27.62 2.32
CA LEU A 63 -6.99 26.30 2.39
C LEU A 63 -7.02 25.74 0.97
N ALA A 64 -6.11 24.81 0.67
CA ALA A 64 -6.09 24.08 -0.59
C ALA A 64 -7.37 23.24 -0.67
N ILE A 65 -8.36 23.75 -1.39
CA ILE A 65 -9.48 22.98 -1.87
C ILE A 65 -9.01 22.44 -3.22
N ASP A 66 -8.47 21.22 -3.22
CA ASP A 66 -7.96 20.58 -4.44
C ASP A 66 -9.14 20.12 -5.30
N GLY A 67 -9.19 20.63 -6.54
CA GLY A 67 -10.28 20.41 -7.49
C GLY A 67 -10.58 21.61 -8.41
N LEU A 68 -9.56 22.36 -8.85
CA LEU A 68 -9.74 23.70 -9.40
C LEU A 68 -9.14 23.87 -10.83
N GLY A 69 -9.85 23.34 -11.83
CA GLY A 69 -9.82 23.79 -13.24
C GLY A 69 -8.72 23.21 -14.15
N GLU A 70 -8.90 23.36 -15.47
CA GLU A 70 -7.90 22.95 -16.46
C GLU A 70 -6.65 23.85 -16.31
N VAL A 71 -5.51 23.23 -16.01
CA VAL A 71 -4.19 23.85 -16.01
C VAL A 71 -3.62 23.78 -17.42
N ARG A 72 -3.21 24.94 -17.93
CA ARG A 72 -2.64 25.10 -19.27
C ARG A 72 -1.22 25.61 -19.17
N LEU A 73 -0.26 24.85 -19.70
CA LEU A 73 1.12 25.30 -19.85
C LEU A 73 1.30 25.87 -21.25
N SER A 74 1.74 27.12 -21.30
CA SER A 74 2.04 27.83 -22.54
C SER A 74 3.53 28.17 -22.63
N VAL A 75 4.12 27.95 -23.79
CA VAL A 75 5.50 28.35 -24.11
C VAL A 75 5.50 29.31 -25.30
N ARG A 76 6.64 29.86 -25.66
CA ARG A 76 6.72 30.68 -26.88
C ARG A 76 6.49 29.81 -28.11
N ALA A 77 5.81 30.37 -29.12
CA ALA A 77 5.46 29.63 -30.33
C ALA A 77 6.68 29.07 -31.08
N ASP A 78 7.85 29.71 -30.98
CA ASP A 78 9.12 29.24 -31.54
C ASP A 78 9.72 28.04 -30.79
N GLU A 79 9.28 27.78 -29.56
CA GLU A 79 9.73 26.67 -28.70
C GLU A 79 8.70 25.54 -28.61
N ALA A 80 7.50 25.73 -29.15
CA ALA A 80 6.35 24.84 -28.99
C ALA A 80 6.59 23.42 -29.52
N GLU A 81 7.22 23.28 -30.68
CA GLU A 81 7.55 21.95 -31.23
C GLU A 81 8.57 21.20 -30.38
N HIS A 82 9.58 21.90 -29.86
CA HIS A 82 10.59 21.29 -28.98
C HIS A 82 9.96 20.87 -27.65
N ALA A 83 9.16 21.74 -27.04
CA ALA A 83 8.43 21.45 -25.82
C ALA A 83 7.47 20.25 -25.99
N THR A 84 6.71 20.21 -27.08
CA THR A 84 5.79 19.11 -27.37
C THR A 84 6.53 17.78 -27.54
N ARG A 85 7.71 17.79 -28.17
CA ARG A 85 8.55 16.60 -28.34
C ARG A 85 9.08 16.09 -26.98
N LEU A 86 9.64 16.98 -26.15
CA LEU A 86 10.12 16.64 -24.82
C LEU A 86 9.03 16.05 -23.93
N LEU A 87 7.84 16.67 -23.94
CA LEU A 87 6.68 16.17 -23.20
C LEU A 87 6.19 14.81 -23.76
N GLY A 88 6.25 14.62 -25.08
CA GLY A 88 5.92 13.36 -25.74
C GLY A 88 6.88 12.23 -25.37
N ASP A 89 8.19 12.48 -25.40
CA ASP A 89 9.23 11.52 -25.05
C ASP A 89 9.15 11.15 -23.56
N TYR A 90 8.91 12.15 -22.69
CA TYR A 90 8.65 11.92 -21.27
C TYR A 90 7.41 11.06 -21.03
N ARG A 91 6.29 11.38 -21.69
CA ARG A 91 5.05 10.58 -21.59
C ARG A 91 5.23 9.16 -22.12
N ALA A 92 6.01 8.97 -23.19
CA ALA A 92 6.32 7.65 -23.72
C ALA A 92 7.18 6.83 -22.73
N ALA A 93 8.19 7.46 -22.11
CA ALA A 93 8.99 6.82 -21.07
C ALA A 93 8.19 6.54 -19.79
N ALA A 94 7.25 7.42 -19.42
CA ALA A 94 6.32 7.20 -18.31
C ALA A 94 5.35 6.04 -18.63
N ALA A 95 4.92 5.91 -19.89
CA ALA A 95 4.06 4.81 -20.35
C ALA A 95 4.77 3.44 -20.30
N GLU A 96 6.08 3.38 -20.53
CA GLU A 96 6.88 2.15 -20.32
C GLU A 96 6.92 1.72 -18.84
N GLY A 97 6.66 2.64 -17.91
CA GLY A 97 6.52 2.41 -16.48
C GLY A 97 5.08 2.35 -15.97
N ALA A 98 4.06 2.36 -16.84
CA ALA A 98 2.66 2.34 -16.44
C ALA A 98 2.21 0.97 -15.88
N PRO A 99 1.11 0.92 -15.09
CA PRO A 99 0.61 -0.33 -14.53
C PRO A 99 0.30 -1.34 -15.64
N ARG A 100 0.86 -2.55 -15.55
CA ARG A 100 0.80 -3.57 -16.63
C ARG A 100 -0.62 -3.96 -17.05
N ASN A 101 -1.60 -3.82 -16.15
CA ASN A 101 -3.01 -4.16 -16.38
C ASN A 101 -3.94 -2.93 -16.46
N GLY A 102 -3.39 -1.72 -16.53
CA GLY A 102 -4.14 -0.46 -16.63
C GLY A 102 -4.86 -0.04 -15.33
N VAL A 103 -4.93 1.28 -15.11
CA VAL A 103 -5.62 1.90 -13.97
C VAL A 103 -7.12 1.53 -13.91
N PRO A 104 -7.89 1.50 -15.01
CA PRO A 104 -9.34 1.23 -14.95
C PRO A 104 -9.71 -0.16 -14.45
N VAL A 105 -8.87 -1.17 -14.70
CA VAL A 105 -9.10 -2.53 -14.21
C VAL A 105 -8.99 -2.59 -12.70
N LEU A 106 -8.03 -1.85 -12.13
CA LEU A 106 -7.86 -1.78 -10.69
C LEU A 106 -8.97 -0.95 -10.04
N GLU A 107 -9.35 0.20 -10.60
CA GLU A 107 -10.49 1.01 -10.12
C GLU A 107 -11.76 0.14 -9.94
N ALA A 108 -12.04 -0.73 -10.91
CA ALA A 108 -13.18 -1.65 -10.85
C ALA A 108 -13.05 -2.69 -9.71
N ARG A 109 -11.85 -3.23 -9.46
CA ARG A 109 -11.59 -4.16 -8.35
C ARG A 109 -11.70 -3.47 -6.99
N LEU A 110 -11.19 -2.24 -6.91
CA LEU A 110 -11.29 -1.39 -5.73
C LEU A 110 -12.73 -0.89 -5.51
N GLY A 111 -13.61 -0.98 -6.50
CA GLY A 111 -14.97 -0.45 -6.43
C GLY A 111 -14.98 1.05 -6.15
N HIS A 112 -13.94 1.77 -6.56
CA HIS A 112 -13.74 3.20 -6.36
C HIS A 112 -13.23 3.81 -7.67
N PRO A 113 -14.09 4.51 -8.43
CA PRO A 113 -13.64 5.28 -9.59
C PRO A 113 -12.96 6.56 -9.09
N PHE A 114 -11.65 6.66 -9.27
CA PHE A 114 -10.89 7.82 -8.81
C PHE A 114 -11.25 9.07 -9.61
N THR A 115 -11.44 10.19 -8.91
CA THR A 115 -11.52 11.51 -9.55
C THR A 115 -10.12 11.96 -9.95
N ASP A 116 -9.17 11.83 -9.01
CA ASP A 116 -7.74 12.00 -9.25
C ASP A 116 -7.03 10.64 -9.33
N ARG A 117 -6.72 10.22 -10.55
CA ARG A 117 -6.02 8.96 -10.81
C ARG A 117 -4.56 8.97 -10.40
N ASP A 118 -3.97 10.15 -10.22
CA ASP A 118 -2.56 10.25 -9.82
C ASP A 118 -2.38 9.79 -8.38
N LEU A 119 -3.40 9.93 -7.52
CA LEU A 119 -3.42 9.34 -6.18
C LEU A 119 -3.27 7.82 -6.24
N LEU A 120 -3.98 7.16 -7.16
CA LEU A 120 -3.88 5.71 -7.33
C LEU A 120 -2.52 5.31 -7.93
N VAL A 121 -2.01 6.06 -8.91
CA VAL A 121 -0.67 5.81 -9.47
C VAL A 121 0.41 5.96 -8.39
N ARG A 122 0.34 7.01 -7.59
CA ARG A 122 1.25 7.26 -6.48
C ARG A 122 1.16 6.16 -5.42
N ALA A 123 -0.03 5.72 -5.04
CA ALA A 123 -0.21 4.62 -4.09
C ALA A 123 0.46 3.31 -4.55
N LEU A 124 0.52 3.09 -5.86
CA LEU A 124 1.16 1.93 -6.49
C LEU A 124 2.66 2.13 -6.74
N THR A 125 3.19 3.33 -6.53
CA THR A 125 4.58 3.67 -6.83
C THR A 125 5.48 3.42 -5.63
N HIS A 126 6.29 2.38 -5.72
CA HIS A 126 7.29 2.09 -4.70
C HIS A 126 8.48 3.03 -4.84
N ARG A 127 9.12 3.37 -3.71
CA ARG A 127 10.32 4.22 -3.65
C ARG A 127 11.44 3.84 -4.62
N SER A 128 11.60 2.55 -4.93
CA SER A 128 12.61 2.10 -5.91
C SER A 128 12.36 2.62 -7.32
N ARG A 129 11.09 2.88 -7.68
CA ARG A 129 10.72 3.50 -8.95
C ARG A 129 10.96 5.01 -8.92
N ALA A 130 10.59 5.66 -7.81
CA ALA A 130 10.79 7.10 -7.60
C ALA A 130 12.29 7.47 -7.65
N HIS A 131 13.14 6.67 -7.01
CA HIS A 131 14.60 6.88 -7.02
C HIS A 131 15.27 6.65 -8.39
N GLU A 132 14.62 5.95 -9.33
CA GLU A 132 15.11 5.78 -10.69
C GLU A 132 14.70 6.94 -11.62
N ASP A 133 13.89 7.89 -11.14
CA ASP A 133 13.52 9.08 -11.89
C ASP A 133 14.45 10.26 -11.57
N ASP A 134 15.36 10.55 -12.51
CA ASP A 134 16.33 11.66 -12.40
C ASP A 134 15.67 13.05 -12.32
N SER A 135 14.38 13.16 -12.66
CA SER A 135 13.64 14.43 -12.56
C SER A 135 13.20 14.77 -11.13
N GLY A 136 13.19 13.78 -10.22
CA GLY A 136 12.66 13.93 -8.86
C GLY A 136 11.17 14.24 -8.80
N GLY A 137 10.43 14.07 -9.90
CA GLY A 137 9.02 14.43 -10.02
C GLY A 137 8.04 13.32 -9.60
N VAL A 138 8.52 12.12 -9.31
CA VAL A 138 7.68 10.99 -8.92
C VAL A 138 7.70 10.81 -7.41
N ASP A 139 6.56 11.07 -6.78
CA ASP A 139 6.35 10.75 -5.38
C ASP A 139 6.12 9.25 -5.19
N ASP A 140 6.71 8.69 -4.15
CA ASP A 140 6.43 7.32 -3.72
C ASP A 140 5.18 7.24 -2.83
N ASN A 141 4.87 6.00 -2.45
CA ASN A 141 3.70 5.66 -1.67
C ASN A 141 3.87 5.81 -0.15
N GLU A 142 5.06 6.13 0.39
CA GLU A 142 5.35 6.06 1.84
C GLU A 142 4.44 7.01 2.66
N SER A 143 4.16 8.21 2.14
CA SER A 143 3.25 9.15 2.81
C SER A 143 1.78 8.73 2.74
N LEU A 144 1.37 8.05 1.66
CA LEU A 144 0.02 7.52 1.52
C LEU A 144 -0.17 6.28 2.39
N GLU A 145 0.85 5.43 2.50
CA GLU A 145 0.91 4.30 3.42
C GLU A 145 0.68 4.77 4.86
N PHE A 146 1.45 5.76 5.31
CA PHE A 146 1.30 6.35 6.64
C PHE A 146 -0.12 6.84 6.94
N LEU A 147 -0.74 7.57 6.00
CA LEU A 147 -2.12 8.04 6.14
C LEU A 147 -3.11 6.87 6.13
N GLY A 148 -2.88 5.91 5.22
CA GLY A 148 -3.69 4.73 5.02
C GLY A 148 -3.77 3.83 6.25
N ASP A 149 -2.65 3.56 6.92
CA ASP A 149 -2.60 2.81 8.18
C ASP A 149 -3.46 3.48 9.27
N ALA A 150 -3.35 4.80 9.41
CA ALA A 150 -4.15 5.54 10.39
C ALA A 150 -5.66 5.43 10.10
N VAL A 151 -6.07 5.60 8.83
CA VAL A 151 -7.46 5.47 8.39
C VAL A 151 -7.97 4.04 8.59
N LEU A 152 -7.18 3.05 8.15
CA LEU A 152 -7.49 1.63 8.31
C LEU A 152 -7.68 1.27 9.78
N GLY A 153 -6.72 1.69 10.62
CA GLY A 153 -6.74 1.46 12.05
C GLY A 153 -7.98 2.00 12.74
N LEU A 154 -8.41 3.22 12.38
CA LEU A 154 -9.63 3.84 12.89
C LEU A 154 -10.87 3.06 12.48
N VAL A 155 -11.03 2.76 11.18
CA VAL A 155 -12.22 2.06 10.66
C VAL A 155 -12.34 0.66 11.28
N ILE A 156 -11.25 -0.10 11.35
CA ILE A 156 -11.25 -1.43 11.96
C ILE A 156 -11.57 -1.36 13.46
N ALA A 157 -11.03 -0.37 14.18
CA ALA A 157 -11.35 -0.18 15.60
C ALA A 157 -12.85 0.13 15.82
N ASP A 158 -13.45 1.01 15.01
CA ASP A 158 -14.88 1.31 15.08
C ASP A 158 -15.74 0.06 14.81
N ARG A 159 -15.39 -0.74 13.81
CA ARG A 159 -16.10 -2.00 13.51
C ARG A 159 -15.99 -3.01 14.62
N LEU A 160 -14.80 -3.19 15.19
CA LEU A 160 -14.61 -4.08 16.33
C LEU A 160 -15.40 -3.63 17.56
N PHE A 161 -15.48 -2.31 17.80
CA PHE A 161 -16.26 -1.74 18.89
C PHE A 161 -17.76 -2.03 18.73
N ARG A 162 -18.32 -1.79 17.54
CA ARG A 162 -19.76 -1.92 17.27
C ARG A 162 -20.21 -3.37 17.10
N GLU A 163 -19.43 -4.19 16.39
CA GLU A 163 -19.84 -5.55 16.02
C GLU A 163 -19.53 -6.59 17.10
N PHE A 164 -18.59 -6.30 18.01
CA PHE A 164 -18.18 -7.20 19.10
C PHE A 164 -18.28 -6.50 20.46
N PRO A 165 -19.47 -6.04 20.89
CA PRO A 165 -19.65 -5.32 22.15
C PRO A 165 -19.28 -6.16 23.38
N HIS A 166 -19.33 -7.48 23.26
CA HIS A 166 -19.01 -8.45 24.30
C HIS A 166 -17.49 -8.74 24.44
N TYR A 167 -16.65 -8.26 23.53
CA TYR A 167 -15.20 -8.36 23.67
C TYR A 167 -14.67 -7.31 24.63
N ASP A 168 -13.74 -7.68 25.50
CA ASP A 168 -12.96 -6.73 26.28
C ASP A 168 -11.92 -5.98 25.41
N GLU A 169 -11.22 -5.02 26.00
CA GLU A 169 -10.18 -4.23 25.32
C GLU A 169 -9.05 -5.11 24.77
N GLY A 170 -8.61 -6.13 25.52
CA GLY A 170 -7.52 -7.02 25.11
C GLY A 170 -7.88 -7.82 23.86
N ARG A 171 -9.08 -8.39 23.81
CA ARG A 171 -9.61 -9.13 22.65
C ARG A 171 -9.78 -8.22 21.44
N LYS A 172 -10.32 -7.00 21.63
CA LYS A 172 -10.45 -6.01 20.54
C LYS A 172 -9.08 -5.61 19.99
N SER A 173 -8.11 -5.36 20.87
CA SER A 173 -6.74 -5.01 20.47
C SER A 173 -6.06 -6.15 19.70
N LYS A 174 -6.22 -7.40 20.15
CA LYS A 174 -5.68 -8.59 19.47
C LYS A 174 -6.32 -8.81 18.10
N ALA A 175 -7.64 -8.66 18.01
CA ALA A 175 -8.38 -8.73 16.75
C ALA A 175 -7.91 -7.64 15.77
N ARG A 176 -7.78 -6.39 16.23
CA ARG A 176 -7.27 -5.29 15.42
C ARG A 176 -5.88 -5.60 14.89
N ALA A 177 -4.95 -5.98 15.76
CA ALA A 177 -3.57 -6.29 15.38
C ALA A 177 -3.49 -7.44 14.36
N GLN A 178 -4.35 -8.44 14.46
CA GLN A 178 -4.45 -9.51 13.46
C GLN A 178 -4.98 -9.00 12.11
N LEU A 179 -6.06 -8.21 12.12
CA LEU A 179 -6.71 -7.70 10.91
C LEU A 179 -5.80 -6.74 10.14
N VAL A 180 -5.11 -5.83 10.83
CA VAL A 180 -4.21 -4.85 10.19
C VAL A 180 -2.77 -5.36 10.05
N SER A 181 -2.52 -6.65 10.28
CA SER A 181 -1.16 -7.19 10.10
C SER A 181 -0.76 -7.23 8.63
N ALA A 182 0.53 -6.97 8.35
CA ALA A 182 1.09 -7.09 7.00
C ALA A 182 0.78 -8.44 6.32
N ALA A 183 0.66 -9.53 7.09
CA ALA A 183 0.26 -10.82 6.55
C ALA A 183 -1.17 -10.81 6.01
N THR A 184 -2.11 -10.25 6.76
CA THR A 184 -3.52 -10.09 6.35
C THR A 184 -3.63 -9.12 5.17
N LEU A 185 -2.99 -7.96 5.25
CA LEU A 185 -3.03 -6.95 4.20
C LEU A 185 -2.43 -7.44 2.88
N ALA A 186 -1.32 -8.19 2.94
CA ALA A 186 -0.77 -8.85 1.76
C ALA A 186 -1.77 -9.83 1.12
N GLY A 187 -2.50 -10.61 1.94
CA GLY A 187 -3.51 -11.54 1.44
C GLY A 187 -4.68 -10.83 0.77
N LEU A 188 -5.16 -9.73 1.37
CA LEU A 188 -6.20 -8.88 0.76
C LEU A 188 -5.69 -8.21 -0.53
N GLY A 189 -4.42 -7.79 -0.55
CA GLY A 189 -3.76 -7.25 -1.73
C GLY A 189 -3.60 -8.28 -2.85
N ASP A 190 -3.35 -9.55 -2.53
CA ASP A 190 -3.33 -10.65 -3.49
C ASP A 190 -4.71 -10.88 -4.11
N ASP A 191 -5.79 -10.85 -3.32
CA ASP A 191 -7.17 -10.96 -3.81
C ASP A 191 -7.52 -9.83 -4.80
N LEU A 192 -7.01 -8.63 -4.53
CA LEU A 192 -7.13 -7.46 -5.39
C LEU A 192 -6.12 -7.44 -6.57
N ARG A 193 -5.16 -8.37 -6.57
CA ARG A 193 -4.03 -8.43 -7.51
C ARG A 193 -3.15 -7.18 -7.53
N LEU A 194 -2.97 -6.52 -6.39
CA LEU A 194 -2.18 -5.28 -6.30
C LEU A 194 -0.75 -5.42 -6.85
N GLY A 195 -0.12 -6.58 -6.64
CA GLY A 195 1.22 -6.88 -7.16
C GLY A 195 1.37 -6.67 -8.67
N ASP A 196 0.32 -6.93 -9.46
CA ASP A 196 0.33 -6.77 -10.91
C ASP A 196 0.38 -5.28 -11.33
N HIS A 197 -0.06 -4.38 -10.44
CA HIS A 197 -0.19 -2.95 -10.68
C HIS A 197 0.94 -2.13 -10.07
N LEU A 198 1.81 -2.72 -9.24
CA LEU A 198 2.93 -2.01 -8.60
C LEU A 198 3.91 -1.42 -9.62
N LEU A 199 4.32 -0.19 -9.39
CA LEU A 199 5.37 0.49 -10.16
C LEU A 199 6.68 0.38 -9.37
N LEU A 200 7.58 -0.45 -9.89
CA LEU A 200 8.84 -0.82 -9.24
C LEU A 200 10.02 -0.39 -10.11
N GLY A 201 11.11 0.03 -9.48
CA GLY A 201 12.39 0.19 -10.15
C GLY A 201 12.90 -1.15 -10.70
N ARG A 202 13.76 -1.10 -11.72
CA ARG A 202 14.29 -2.27 -12.43
C ARG A 202 14.98 -3.27 -11.49
N GLY A 203 15.69 -2.78 -10.48
CA GLY A 203 16.35 -3.63 -9.47
C GLY A 203 15.34 -4.42 -8.64
N GLU A 204 14.34 -3.71 -8.11
CA GLU A 204 13.28 -4.30 -7.28
C GLU A 204 12.44 -5.30 -8.08
N GLU A 205 12.12 -4.97 -9.33
CA GLU A 205 11.45 -5.86 -10.28
C GLU A 205 12.20 -7.18 -10.48
N LYS A 206 13.51 -7.12 -10.74
CA LYS A 206 14.36 -8.29 -10.98
C LYS A 206 14.43 -9.23 -9.77
N THR A 207 14.30 -8.69 -8.56
CA THR A 207 14.27 -9.49 -7.33
C THR A 207 12.88 -10.05 -7.00
N GLY A 208 11.89 -9.84 -7.88
CA GLY A 208 10.53 -10.33 -7.69
C GLY A 208 9.70 -9.47 -6.74
N GLY A 209 9.98 -8.16 -6.64
CA GLY A 209 9.29 -7.21 -5.75
C GLY A 209 7.77 -7.29 -5.79
N ARG A 210 7.17 -7.53 -6.97
CA ARG A 210 5.71 -7.67 -7.15
C ARG A 210 5.06 -8.78 -6.33
N ARG A 211 5.84 -9.76 -5.87
CA ARG A 211 5.36 -10.89 -5.05
C ARG A 211 5.82 -10.78 -3.59
N LYS A 212 6.53 -9.72 -3.22
CA LYS A 212 6.97 -9.51 -1.84
C LYS A 212 5.77 -9.05 -1.01
N ARG A 213 5.43 -9.83 0.02
CA ARG A 213 4.26 -9.55 0.88
C ARG A 213 4.33 -8.18 1.56
N SER A 214 5.52 -7.70 1.91
CA SER A 214 5.68 -6.36 2.48
C SER A 214 5.21 -5.28 1.50
N LEU A 215 5.74 -5.26 0.27
CA LEU A 215 5.36 -4.27 -0.75
C LEU A 215 3.87 -4.31 -1.09
N ILE A 216 3.25 -5.49 -1.07
CA ILE A 216 1.81 -5.62 -1.30
C ILE A 216 1.00 -5.06 -0.12
N ALA A 217 1.45 -5.28 1.11
CA ALA A 217 0.81 -4.71 2.30
C ALA A 217 0.94 -3.19 2.33
N ASP A 218 2.15 -2.66 2.09
CA ASP A 218 2.42 -1.22 2.06
C ASP A 218 1.57 -0.53 0.97
N ALA A 219 1.46 -1.17 -0.21
CA ALA A 219 0.60 -0.67 -1.27
C ALA A 219 -0.91 -0.76 -0.94
N PHE A 220 -1.33 -1.77 -0.16
CA PHE A 220 -2.71 -1.84 0.30
C PHE A 220 -3.06 -0.64 1.20
N GLU A 221 -2.19 -0.33 2.15
CA GLU A 221 -2.34 0.85 3.01
C GLU A 221 -2.31 2.13 2.20
N ALA A 222 -1.36 2.27 1.27
CA ALA A 222 -1.30 3.43 0.40
C ALA A 222 -2.55 3.62 -0.47
N VAL A 223 -3.16 2.52 -0.95
CA VAL A 223 -4.44 2.58 -1.68
C VAL A 223 -5.57 3.04 -0.77
N VAL A 224 -5.61 2.60 0.49
CA VAL A 224 -6.57 3.13 1.48
C VAL A 224 -6.38 4.64 1.66
N GLY A 225 -5.14 5.11 1.78
CA GLY A 225 -4.80 6.53 1.86
C GLY A 225 -5.25 7.31 0.62
N ALA A 226 -5.04 6.76 -0.58
CA ALA A 226 -5.48 7.36 -1.84
C ALA A 226 -7.01 7.46 -1.94
N ILE A 227 -7.75 6.39 -1.59
CA ILE A 227 -9.23 6.42 -1.58
C ILE A 227 -9.73 7.45 -0.56
N TYR A 228 -9.07 7.56 0.60
CA TYR A 228 -9.43 8.54 1.62
C TYR A 228 -9.24 9.99 1.13
N LEU A 229 -8.15 10.27 0.42
CA LEU A 229 -7.92 11.62 -0.13
C LEU A 229 -8.89 11.96 -1.27
N ASP A 230 -9.20 10.99 -2.12
CA ASP A 230 -10.09 11.19 -3.27
C ASP A 230 -11.58 11.26 -2.89
N GLY A 231 -12.04 10.34 -2.03
CA GLY A 231 -13.45 10.14 -1.70
C GLY A 231 -13.83 10.38 -0.23
N GLY A 232 -12.88 10.77 0.62
CA GLY A 232 -13.11 11.01 2.03
C GLY A 232 -13.27 9.74 2.88
N HIS A 233 -13.63 9.95 4.15
CA HIS A 233 -13.78 8.86 5.13
C HIS A 233 -14.83 7.82 4.72
N GLU A 234 -15.96 8.24 4.15
CA GLU A 234 -17.05 7.34 3.77
C GLU A 234 -16.64 6.37 2.67
N ALA A 235 -15.94 6.83 1.63
CA ALA A 235 -15.44 6.00 0.55
C ALA A 235 -14.41 4.97 1.07
N ALA A 236 -13.46 5.43 1.89
CA ALA A 236 -12.45 4.56 2.49
C ALA A 236 -13.09 3.51 3.42
N ALA A 237 -14.05 3.91 4.26
CA ALA A 237 -14.75 3.01 5.16
C ALA A 237 -15.57 1.95 4.39
N ALA A 238 -16.22 2.32 3.29
CA ALA A 238 -16.97 1.39 2.43
C ALA A 238 -16.04 0.36 1.76
N PHE A 239 -14.87 0.81 1.25
CA PHE A 239 -13.84 -0.06 0.70
C PHE A 239 -13.32 -1.06 1.74
N ILE A 240 -12.94 -0.56 2.92
CA ILE A 240 -12.41 -1.38 4.03
C ILE A 240 -13.49 -2.36 4.49
N GLU A 241 -14.72 -1.93 4.73
CA GLU A 241 -15.81 -2.79 5.17
C GLU A 241 -16.02 -3.96 4.22
N ARG A 242 -16.13 -3.69 2.91
CA ARG A 242 -16.34 -4.72 1.89
C ARG A 242 -15.19 -5.73 1.86
N THR A 243 -13.96 -5.24 1.94
CA THR A 243 -12.74 -6.05 1.82
C THR A 243 -12.48 -6.88 3.08
N PHE A 244 -12.81 -6.35 4.26
CA PHE A 244 -12.59 -7.01 5.55
C PHE A 244 -13.79 -7.84 6.03
N ARG A 245 -14.97 -7.71 5.42
CA ARG A 245 -16.19 -8.45 5.79
C ARG A 245 -15.95 -9.96 5.97
N PRO A 246 -15.24 -10.68 5.07
CA PRO A 246 -14.99 -12.11 5.25
C PRO A 246 -14.15 -12.41 6.50
N LEU A 247 -13.20 -11.54 6.84
CA LEU A 247 -12.34 -11.70 8.02
C LEU A 247 -13.11 -11.43 9.32
N LEU A 248 -13.97 -10.41 9.33
CA LEU A 248 -14.83 -10.10 10.47
C LEU A 248 -15.84 -11.24 10.72
N GLU A 249 -16.41 -11.85 9.67
CA GLU A 249 -17.28 -13.03 9.83
C GLU A 249 -16.53 -14.23 10.40
N ARG A 250 -15.27 -14.44 10.02
CA ARG A 250 -14.42 -15.48 10.62
C ARG A 250 -14.19 -15.23 12.11
N ILE A 251 -13.88 -13.99 12.50
CA ILE A 251 -13.74 -13.64 13.93
C ILE A 251 -15.05 -13.88 14.69
N ARG A 252 -16.20 -13.59 14.08
CA ARG A 252 -17.51 -13.85 14.69
C ARG A 252 -17.79 -15.34 14.91
N LYS A 253 -17.42 -16.19 13.94
CA LYS A 253 -17.66 -17.64 14.01
C LYS A 253 -16.65 -18.37 14.89
N ASP A 254 -15.37 -18.07 14.70
CA ASP A 254 -14.26 -18.84 15.27
C ASP A 254 -13.63 -18.15 16.49
N GLY A 255 -14.10 -16.94 16.81
CA GLY A 255 -13.45 -16.05 17.76
C GLY A 255 -12.18 -15.41 17.19
N VAL A 256 -11.51 -14.60 18.01
CA VAL A 256 -10.15 -14.14 17.69
C VAL A 256 -9.22 -15.34 17.74
N SER A 257 -8.93 -15.91 16.57
CA SER A 257 -8.00 -17.01 16.45
C SER A 257 -6.63 -16.60 17.01
N PRO A 258 -5.94 -17.49 17.76
CA PRO A 258 -4.51 -17.34 18.03
C PRO A 258 -3.66 -17.32 16.74
N ALA A 259 -4.27 -17.71 15.61
CA ALA A 259 -3.66 -17.76 14.29
C ALA A 259 -3.58 -16.37 13.64
N GLY A 260 -2.63 -15.58 14.13
CA GLY A 260 -2.30 -14.25 13.57
C GLY A 260 -1.03 -13.66 14.17
N THR A 261 -0.68 -14.07 15.38
CA THR A 261 0.57 -13.71 16.03
C THR A 261 1.18 -14.99 16.55
N ARG A 262 2.29 -15.40 15.92
CA ARG A 262 3.58 -15.88 16.47
C ARG A 262 3.65 -16.53 17.88
N ASP A 263 2.57 -16.87 18.55
CA ASP A 263 2.54 -17.11 19.99
C ASP A 263 1.41 -18.05 20.45
N HIS A 264 1.33 -19.23 19.83
CA HIS A 264 0.51 -20.33 20.34
C HIS A 264 0.93 -20.76 21.77
N LYS A 265 2.16 -20.42 22.18
CA LYS A 265 2.65 -20.67 23.54
C LYS A 265 1.96 -19.79 24.56
N SER A 266 1.89 -18.47 24.34
CA SER A 266 1.17 -17.57 25.23
C SER A 266 -0.33 -17.85 25.20
N ALA A 267 -0.91 -18.18 24.05
CA ALA A 267 -2.32 -18.57 23.97
C ALA A 267 -2.63 -19.82 24.82
N LEU A 268 -1.76 -20.84 24.79
CA LEU A 268 -1.87 -22.01 25.65
C LEU A 268 -1.69 -21.65 27.13
N GLN A 269 -0.70 -20.82 27.45
CA GLN A 269 -0.46 -20.35 28.81
C GLN A 269 -1.66 -19.59 29.39
N GLU A 270 -2.21 -18.62 28.65
CA GLU A 270 -3.40 -17.85 29.04
C GLU A 270 -4.61 -18.77 29.26
N TRP A 271 -4.82 -19.75 28.36
CA TRP A 271 -5.94 -20.69 28.45
C TRP A 271 -5.87 -21.56 29.71
N LEU A 272 -4.66 -22.02 30.06
CA LEU A 272 -4.38 -22.82 31.26
C LEU A 272 -4.52 -21.98 32.53
N GLN A 273 -3.94 -20.78 32.55
CA GLN A 273 -4.03 -19.85 33.69
C GLN A 273 -5.46 -19.46 33.99
N ALA A 274 -6.28 -19.16 32.97
CA ALA A 274 -7.69 -18.81 33.12
C ALA A 274 -8.54 -19.94 33.77
N ARG A 275 -8.03 -21.18 33.77
CA ARG A 275 -8.67 -22.37 34.36
C ARG A 275 -7.94 -22.86 35.61
N SER A 276 -6.99 -22.08 36.11
CA SER A 276 -6.16 -22.45 37.26
C SER A 276 -5.42 -23.77 37.08
N LEU A 277 -5.05 -24.11 35.84
CA LEU A 277 -4.25 -25.29 35.51
C LEU A 277 -2.74 -24.95 35.52
N PRO A 278 -1.86 -25.96 35.69
CA PRO A 278 -0.41 -25.76 35.61
C PRO A 278 0.04 -25.14 34.29
N LEU A 279 1.14 -24.38 34.32
CA LEU A 279 1.72 -23.77 33.13
C LEU A 279 2.33 -24.83 32.19
N PRO A 280 2.37 -24.57 30.87
CA PRO A 280 2.87 -25.54 29.91
C PRO A 280 4.40 -25.66 29.99
N VAL A 281 4.91 -26.89 30.02
CA VAL A 281 6.34 -27.22 29.99
C VAL A 281 6.68 -27.88 28.66
N TYR A 282 7.72 -27.40 27.98
CA TYR A 282 8.15 -27.95 26.70
C TYR A 282 9.38 -28.83 26.89
N ARG A 283 9.37 -30.01 26.25
CA ARG A 283 10.49 -30.95 26.25
C ARG A 283 10.85 -31.30 24.81
N LEU A 284 12.13 -31.21 24.47
CA LEU A 284 12.60 -31.68 23.16
C LEU A 284 12.60 -33.22 23.16
N ALA A 285 11.73 -33.81 22.34
CA ALA A 285 11.58 -35.26 22.21
C ALA A 285 12.61 -35.86 21.26
N GLY A 286 13.08 -35.08 20.27
CA GLY A 286 14.12 -35.53 19.35
C GLY A 286 14.45 -34.54 18.25
N ALA A 287 15.45 -34.89 17.45
CA ALA A 287 15.74 -34.24 16.18
C ALA A 287 16.09 -35.32 15.15
N THR A 288 15.50 -35.22 13.96
CA THR A 288 15.71 -36.16 12.86
C THR A 288 16.11 -35.39 11.59
N GLY A 289 16.65 -36.10 10.60
CA GLY A 289 17.08 -35.52 9.32
C GLY A 289 18.53 -35.02 9.29
N PRO A 290 19.07 -34.77 8.08
CA PRO A 290 20.44 -34.32 7.87
C PRO A 290 20.65 -32.88 8.37
N ASP A 291 21.88 -32.48 8.66
CA ASP A 291 22.19 -31.17 9.26
C ASP A 291 21.59 -29.96 8.52
N HIS A 292 21.44 -30.05 7.20
CA HIS A 292 20.86 -29.00 6.35
C HIS A 292 19.32 -29.07 6.21
N ARG A 293 18.67 -30.08 6.81
CA ARG A 293 17.21 -30.25 6.91
C ARG A 293 16.84 -30.98 8.21
N LYS A 294 17.28 -30.43 9.35
CA LYS A 294 16.89 -30.97 10.66
C LYS A 294 15.43 -30.65 10.95
N GLU A 295 14.70 -31.66 11.40
CA GLU A 295 13.36 -31.56 11.94
C GLU A 295 13.41 -31.86 13.44
N PHE A 296 13.00 -30.90 14.26
CA PHE A 296 12.93 -31.02 15.70
C PHE A 296 11.52 -31.44 16.09
N VAL A 297 11.42 -32.27 17.14
CA VAL A 297 10.14 -32.67 17.75
C VAL A 297 10.12 -32.20 19.20
N ALA A 298 9.06 -31.52 19.60
CA ALA A 298 8.87 -31.05 20.96
C ALA A 298 7.51 -31.53 21.50
N ASP A 299 7.52 -31.99 22.74
CA ASP A 299 6.32 -32.30 23.50
C ASP A 299 5.94 -31.13 24.39
N VAL A 300 4.65 -30.93 24.60
CA VAL A 300 4.11 -29.99 25.60
C VAL A 300 3.38 -30.76 26.68
N LEU A 301 3.75 -30.47 27.93
CA LEU A 301 3.21 -31.07 29.14
C LEU A 301 2.44 -30.02 29.93
N VAL A 302 1.35 -30.44 30.56
CA VAL A 302 0.60 -29.63 31.53
C VAL A 302 0.61 -30.40 32.85
N GLY A 303 1.38 -29.89 33.82
CA GLY A 303 1.81 -30.70 34.96
C GLY A 303 2.72 -31.83 34.48
N ASP A 304 2.44 -33.06 34.89
CA ASP A 304 3.21 -34.25 34.49
C ASP A 304 2.63 -34.98 33.27
N ARG A 305 1.53 -34.48 32.70
CA ARG A 305 0.84 -35.14 31.59
C ARG A 305 1.29 -34.56 30.25
N PRO A 306 1.80 -35.38 29.31
CA PRO A 306 1.98 -34.95 27.92
C PRO A 306 0.61 -34.71 27.28
N VAL A 307 0.42 -33.53 26.70
CA VAL A 307 -0.85 -33.11 26.09
C VAL A 307 -0.79 -33.20 24.58
N ALA A 308 0.33 -32.80 23.97
CA ALA A 308 0.54 -32.90 22.53
C ALA A 308 2.02 -32.85 22.16
N SER A 309 2.32 -33.13 20.89
CA SER A 309 3.64 -33.01 20.30
C SER A 309 3.57 -32.19 19.01
N GLY A 310 4.67 -31.54 18.64
CA GLY A 310 4.78 -30.78 17.40
C GLY A 310 6.16 -30.88 16.79
N SER A 311 6.24 -30.80 15.47
CA SER A 311 7.49 -30.82 14.72
C SER A 311 7.75 -29.52 13.96
N GLY A 312 9.01 -29.23 13.69
CA GLY A 312 9.40 -28.07 12.88
C GLY A 312 10.90 -27.99 12.60
N PRO A 313 11.32 -27.15 11.63
CA PRO A 313 12.73 -27.04 11.22
C PRO A 313 13.61 -26.35 12.27
N THR A 314 13.01 -25.77 13.31
CA THR A 314 13.72 -25.26 14.49
C THR A 314 13.02 -25.71 15.77
N LYS A 315 13.77 -25.77 16.88
CA LYS A 315 13.20 -26.06 18.21
C LYS A 315 12.02 -25.14 18.54
N LYS A 316 12.14 -23.84 18.23
CA LYS A 316 11.09 -22.85 18.48
C LYS A 316 9.81 -23.16 17.69
N GLU A 317 9.93 -23.60 16.45
CA GLU A 317 8.76 -23.95 15.62
C GLU A 317 8.12 -25.27 16.06
N ALA A 318 8.93 -26.26 16.44
CA ALA A 318 8.42 -27.51 17.01
C ALA A 318 7.60 -27.26 18.29
N GLU A 319 8.12 -26.43 19.21
CA GLU A 319 7.40 -26.06 20.43
C GLU A 319 6.14 -25.22 20.14
N ARG A 320 6.16 -24.36 19.12
CA ARG A 320 4.98 -23.59 18.69
C ARG A 320 3.89 -24.51 18.15
N GLU A 321 4.27 -25.51 17.36
CA GLU A 321 3.33 -26.49 16.83
C GLU A 321 2.76 -27.38 17.95
N ALA A 322 3.59 -27.80 18.91
CA ALA A 322 3.13 -28.53 20.08
C ALA A 322 2.09 -27.73 20.88
N ALA A 323 2.34 -26.43 21.08
CA ALA A 323 1.42 -25.53 21.75
C ALA A 323 0.07 -25.39 21.02
N ARG A 324 0.11 -25.30 19.68
CA ARG A 324 -1.08 -25.23 18.83
C ARG A 324 -1.92 -26.49 18.97
N GLN A 325 -1.28 -27.67 18.91
CA GLN A 325 -1.98 -28.95 19.05
C GLN A 325 -2.56 -29.14 20.45
N ALA A 326 -1.80 -28.81 21.50
CA ALA A 326 -2.31 -28.92 22.86
C ALA A 326 -3.51 -28.00 23.11
N LEU A 327 -3.48 -26.76 22.59
CA LEU A 327 -4.62 -25.87 22.71
C LEU A 327 -5.86 -26.43 22.00
N ALA A 328 -5.69 -27.07 20.84
CA ALA A 328 -6.80 -27.70 20.12
C ALA A 328 -7.41 -28.88 20.91
N VAL A 329 -6.57 -29.77 21.46
CA VAL A 329 -7.00 -30.91 22.28
C VAL A 329 -7.75 -30.43 23.53
N LEU A 330 -7.15 -29.50 24.27
CA LEU A 330 -7.73 -29.01 25.54
C LEU A 330 -9.05 -28.25 25.33
N VAL A 331 -9.20 -27.54 24.21
CA VAL A 331 -10.46 -26.88 23.86
C VAL A 331 -11.54 -27.91 23.49
N ALA A 332 -11.19 -28.95 22.73
CA ALA A 332 -12.12 -30.02 22.35
C ALA A 332 -12.62 -30.81 23.58
N ASP A 333 -11.70 -31.16 24.48
CA ASP A 333 -12.02 -31.84 25.75
C ASP A 333 -12.97 -31.01 26.62
N ALA A 334 -12.74 -29.70 26.70
CA ALA A 334 -13.60 -28.78 27.46
C ALA A 334 -15.00 -28.59 26.85
N GLN A 335 -15.17 -28.91 25.57
CA GLN A 335 -16.46 -28.82 24.85
C GLN A 335 -17.18 -30.17 24.76
N GLY A 336 -16.63 -31.25 25.32
CA GLY A 336 -17.26 -32.57 25.37
C GLY A 336 -17.43 -33.24 24.00
N THR A 337 -16.58 -32.91 23.02
CA THR A 337 -16.60 -33.57 21.71
C THR A 337 -15.74 -34.83 21.78
N PRO A 338 -16.28 -36.05 21.56
CA PRO A 338 -15.47 -37.26 21.62
C PRO A 338 -14.43 -37.24 20.50
N SER A 339 -13.16 -37.32 20.89
CA SER A 339 -12.00 -37.47 20.01
C SER A 339 -12.10 -38.80 19.25
N VAL A 340 -11.93 -38.76 17.94
CA VAL A 340 -11.78 -39.95 17.09
C VAL A 340 -10.47 -40.65 17.46
N ASP A 341 -10.55 -41.90 17.95
CA ASP A 341 -9.41 -42.77 18.20
C ASP A 341 -8.61 -42.99 16.90
N LEU A 342 -7.30 -42.74 16.97
CA LEU A 342 -6.34 -43.01 15.89
C LEU A 342 -5.59 -44.35 16.07
N ASP A 343 -6.04 -45.22 16.97
CA ASP A 343 -5.48 -46.57 17.13
C ASP A 343 -6.26 -47.60 16.32
N GLU A 344 -6.08 -47.59 15.00
CA GLU A 344 -6.26 -48.80 14.17
C GLU A 344 -5.39 -48.73 12.91
N VAL A 345 -4.11 -49.12 13.04
CA VAL A 345 -3.28 -49.51 11.89
C VAL A 345 -3.37 -51.03 11.77
N PRO A 346 -4.02 -51.58 10.73
CA PRO A 346 -4.10 -53.02 10.56
C PRO A 346 -2.80 -53.58 9.95
N GLY A 347 -2.21 -54.55 10.65
CA GLY A 347 -1.57 -55.71 10.03
C GLY A 347 -0.13 -55.56 9.54
N ARG A 348 0.84 -55.86 10.42
CA ARG A 348 2.09 -56.51 10.02
C ARG A 348 1.83 -58.02 9.93
N ALA A 349 1.78 -58.56 8.72
CA ALA A 349 1.84 -60.00 8.51
C ALA A 349 3.31 -60.49 8.62
N PRO A 350 3.57 -61.66 9.23
CA PRO A 350 4.91 -62.23 9.27
C PRO A 350 5.17 -63.05 8.00
N GLN A 351 6.32 -62.82 7.38
CA GLN A 351 7.17 -63.83 6.72
C GLN A 351 8.57 -63.26 6.50
#